data_AF-A0A8H7J589-F1
#
_entry.id   AF-A0A8H7J589-F1
#
_cell.length_a   1.000
_cell.length_b   1.000
_cell.length_c   1.000
_cell.angle_alpha   90.00
_cell.angle_beta   90.00
_cell.angle_gamma   90.00
#
_symmetry.space_group_name_H-M   'P 1'
#
loop_
_entity.id
_entity.type
_entity.pdbx_description
1 polymer ?
#
loop_
_entity_poly.entity_id
_entity_poly.type
_entity_poly.pdbx_seq_one_letter_code
_entity_poly.pdbx_strand_id
1 'polypeptide(L)'
;MLFTTLLLAGLASAAPAITSRQIPTEYTPWEITNVSGGNPSGRPGSGSNNTLSISIKEPNIVRLQRVPRGYAAFLPWETTCSWTWDRSSTSNFPLGVETLCSPVDGTLGNFTMTLTRGIGNSDFTVNIKETKEVTVFATRYVRVFDAEKTLKEELYKICGRSGVCSVQLVDGPVEVQQELTESIGSCKDVSIGGC
;
A
#
# COMPACT_ATOMS: atom_id res chain seq x y z
N MET A 1 -48.53 37.42 -53.42
CA MET A 1 -47.17 36.95 -53.12
C MET A 1 -47.09 36.74 -51.61
N LEU A 2 -47.19 35.48 -51.14
CA LEU A 2 -47.08 35.12 -49.73
C LEU A 2 -45.64 34.69 -49.45
N PHE A 3 -44.97 35.34 -48.51
CA PHE A 3 -43.64 34.95 -48.02
C PHE A 3 -43.81 34.10 -46.76
N THR A 4 -43.46 32.82 -46.86
CA THR A 4 -43.46 31.85 -45.78
C THR A 4 -42.08 31.89 -45.09
N THR A 5 -41.99 32.49 -43.91
CA THR A 5 -40.79 32.46 -43.07
C THR A 5 -40.78 31.19 -42.21
N LEU A 6 -39.95 30.21 -42.59
CA LEU A 6 -39.62 29.07 -41.72
C LEU A 6 -38.57 29.51 -40.67
N LEU A 7 -38.96 29.53 -39.39
CA LEU A 7 -38.01 29.56 -38.28
C LEU A 7 -37.47 28.14 -38.04
N LEU A 8 -36.20 27.90 -38.33
CA LEU A 8 -35.46 26.75 -37.80
C LEU A 8 -35.06 27.05 -36.35
N ALA A 9 -35.77 26.46 -35.39
CA ALA A 9 -35.34 26.41 -34.00
C ALA A 9 -34.18 25.41 -33.89
N GLY A 10 -32.95 25.92 -33.81
CA GLY A 10 -31.77 25.13 -33.52
C GLY A 10 -31.83 24.57 -32.11
N LEU A 11 -31.99 23.25 -31.99
CA LEU A 11 -31.81 22.52 -30.74
C LEU A 11 -30.31 22.56 -30.38
N ALA A 12 -29.92 23.53 -29.56
CA ALA A 12 -28.62 23.51 -28.90
C ALA A 12 -28.59 22.30 -27.96
N SER A 13 -27.98 21.21 -28.41
CA SER A 13 -27.67 20.06 -27.56
C SER A 13 -26.61 20.50 -26.55
N ALA A 14 -27.07 20.90 -25.36
CA ALA A 14 -26.20 21.10 -24.21
C ALA A 14 -25.63 19.73 -23.83
N ALA A 15 -24.42 19.44 -24.33
CA ALA A 15 -23.66 18.30 -23.86
C ALA A 15 -23.54 18.42 -22.33
N PRO A 16 -23.88 17.36 -21.56
CA PRO A 16 -23.74 17.40 -20.12
C PRO A 16 -22.29 17.73 -19.79
N ALA A 17 -22.08 18.80 -19.02
CA ALA A 17 -20.78 19.16 -18.51
C ALA A 17 -20.20 17.94 -17.79
N ILE A 18 -19.13 17.38 -18.32
CA ILE A 18 -18.37 16.32 -17.67
C ILE A 18 -17.77 16.98 -16.42
N THR A 19 -18.42 16.81 -15.28
CA THR A 19 -17.86 17.19 -13.98
C THR A 19 -16.51 16.54 -13.88
N SER A 20 -15.43 17.34 -13.85
CA SER A 20 -14.10 16.83 -13.55
C SER A 20 -14.17 16.20 -12.17
N ARG A 21 -14.23 14.87 -12.09
CA ARG A 21 -14.19 14.18 -10.80
C ARG A 21 -12.84 14.50 -10.18
N GLN A 22 -12.88 15.23 -9.07
CA GLN A 22 -11.72 15.44 -8.21
C GLN A 22 -11.13 14.07 -7.92
N ILE A 23 -9.86 13.89 -8.29
CA ILE A 23 -9.04 12.79 -7.79
C ILE A 23 -9.10 12.96 -6.27
N PRO A 24 -9.55 11.96 -5.49
CA PRO A 24 -9.55 12.08 -4.04
C PRO A 24 -8.13 12.40 -3.60
N THR A 25 -7.92 13.60 -3.07
CA THR A 25 -6.61 14.04 -2.55
C THR A 25 -6.33 13.45 -1.18
N GLU A 26 -7.31 12.78 -0.57
CA GLU A 26 -7.21 12.16 0.73
C GLU A 26 -7.38 10.65 0.57
N TYR A 27 -6.28 9.93 0.73
CA TYR A 27 -6.29 8.49 0.89
C TYR A 27 -6.43 8.17 2.38
N THR A 28 -7.26 7.18 2.71
CA THR A 28 -7.30 6.63 4.07
C THR A 28 -5.91 6.08 4.40
N PRO A 29 -5.36 6.34 5.60
CA PRO A 29 -4.06 5.80 5.98
C PRO A 29 -3.99 4.29 5.80
N TRP A 30 -2.80 3.76 5.48
CA TRP A 30 -2.55 2.33 5.59
C TRP A 30 -2.57 1.88 7.04
N GLU A 31 -2.83 0.60 7.27
CA GLU A 31 -2.89 0.02 8.61
C GLU A 31 -1.83 -1.07 8.75
N ILE A 32 -0.86 -0.91 9.65
CA ILE A 32 -0.03 -2.03 10.11
C ILE A 32 -0.90 -2.85 11.07
N THR A 33 -1.40 -3.99 10.59
CA THR A 33 -2.37 -4.84 11.27
C THR A 33 -1.71 -5.83 12.24
N ASN A 34 -0.47 -6.21 11.96
CA ASN A 34 0.29 -7.12 12.79
C ASN A 34 1.78 -6.82 12.75
N VAL A 35 2.43 -6.95 13.90
CA VAL A 35 3.87 -7.11 13.99
C VAL A 35 4.11 -8.34 14.82
N SER A 36 4.98 -9.22 14.34
CA SER A 36 5.38 -10.44 15.04
C SER A 36 6.86 -10.64 14.84
N GLY A 37 7.63 -10.57 15.91
CA GLY A 37 9.06 -10.85 15.87
C GLY A 37 9.46 -11.72 17.04
N GLY A 38 10.55 -12.47 16.88
CA GLY A 38 11.05 -13.27 18.00
C GLY A 38 12.38 -13.93 17.74
N ASN A 39 12.95 -14.48 18.81
CA ASN A 39 14.12 -15.33 18.75
C ASN A 39 13.77 -16.77 19.18
N PRO A 40 14.49 -17.77 18.65
CA PRO A 40 14.20 -19.17 18.94
C PRO A 40 14.64 -19.57 20.35
N SER A 41 14.05 -20.65 20.86
CA SER A 41 14.30 -21.14 22.24
C SER A 41 15.65 -21.79 22.48
N GLY A 42 16.46 -22.01 21.44
CA GLY A 42 17.75 -22.70 21.54
C GLY A 42 17.63 -24.19 21.89
N ARG A 43 16.40 -24.72 22.00
CA ARG A 43 16.16 -26.16 22.17
C ARG A 43 16.58 -26.90 20.88
N PRO A 44 17.13 -28.12 20.98
CA PRO A 44 17.42 -28.95 19.81
C PRO A 44 16.20 -29.05 18.89
N GLY A 45 16.37 -28.73 17.61
CA GLY A 45 15.29 -28.70 16.61
C GLY A 45 14.58 -27.36 16.43
N SER A 46 14.85 -26.34 17.27
CA SER A 46 14.44 -24.97 16.97
C SER A 46 15.41 -24.32 15.96
N GLY A 47 14.89 -23.51 15.04
CA GLY A 47 15.71 -22.75 14.10
C GLY A 47 16.71 -21.84 14.83
N SER A 48 17.79 -21.42 14.16
CA SER A 48 18.80 -20.52 14.75
C SER A 48 18.49 -19.04 14.56
N ASN A 49 17.57 -18.71 13.66
CA ASN A 49 17.40 -17.36 13.16
C ASN A 49 16.35 -16.59 13.94
N ASN A 50 16.58 -15.29 14.08
CA ASN A 50 15.55 -14.35 14.50
C ASN A 50 14.60 -14.06 13.33
N THR A 51 13.37 -13.73 13.65
CA THR A 51 12.36 -13.35 12.67
C THR A 51 11.70 -12.03 13.05
N LEU A 52 11.22 -11.33 12.02
CA LEU A 52 10.31 -10.19 12.12
C LEU A 52 9.35 -10.28 10.94
N SER A 53 8.07 -10.14 11.20
CA SER A 53 7.02 -10.11 10.21
C SER A 53 6.13 -8.90 10.49
N ILE A 54 5.81 -8.14 9.45
CA ILE A 54 4.92 -6.98 9.52
C ILE A 54 3.83 -7.17 8.48
N SER A 55 2.59 -7.18 8.92
CA SER A 55 1.41 -7.20 8.05
C SER A 55 0.89 -5.78 7.88
N ILE A 56 0.59 -5.41 6.64
CA ILE A 56 0.04 -4.10 6.29
C ILE A 56 -1.17 -4.27 5.39
N LYS A 57 -2.18 -3.46 5.66
CA LYS A 57 -3.42 -3.39 4.91
C LYS A 57 -3.55 -2.02 4.25
N GLU A 58 -3.88 -2.08 2.97
CA GLU A 58 -4.28 -0.95 2.16
C GLU A 58 -5.81 -0.92 2.08
N PRO A 59 -6.50 0.05 2.71
CA PRO A 59 -7.96 0.11 2.70
C PRO A 59 -8.58 0.79 1.45
N ASN A 60 -7.79 1.46 0.61
CA ASN A 60 -8.30 2.33 -0.43
C ASN A 60 -8.71 1.58 -1.71
N ILE A 61 -9.85 1.98 -2.29
CA ILE A 61 -10.21 1.66 -3.68
C ILE A 61 -9.78 2.82 -4.57
N VAL A 62 -8.80 2.60 -5.44
CA VAL A 62 -8.31 3.64 -6.38
C VAL A 62 -8.92 3.40 -7.76
N ARG A 63 -9.91 4.22 -8.13
CA ARG A 63 -10.54 4.14 -9.45
C ARG A 63 -9.61 4.70 -10.53
N LEU A 64 -9.54 4.02 -11.67
CA LEU A 64 -8.63 4.33 -12.77
C LEU A 64 -9.38 4.89 -13.98
N GLN A 65 -10.07 4.03 -14.73
CA GLN A 65 -10.86 4.45 -15.89
C GLN A 65 -12.19 3.74 -15.95
N ARG A 66 -13.14 4.34 -16.65
CA ARG A 66 -14.42 3.73 -16.93
C ARG A 66 -14.26 2.60 -17.96
N VAL A 67 -14.90 1.47 -17.70
CA VAL A 67 -14.96 0.30 -18.58
C VAL A 67 -16.44 -0.06 -18.79
N PRO A 68 -16.83 -0.87 -19.79
CA PRO A 68 -18.25 -1.12 -20.11
C PRO A 68 -19.12 -1.58 -18.93
N ARG A 69 -18.53 -2.24 -17.93
CA ARG A 69 -19.23 -2.75 -16.73
C ARG A 69 -18.96 -1.96 -15.44
N GLY A 70 -18.33 -0.79 -15.51
CA GLY A 70 -18.05 0.02 -14.33
C GLY A 70 -16.73 0.77 -14.43
N TYR A 71 -15.84 0.57 -13.44
CA TYR A 71 -14.51 1.16 -13.42
C TYR A 71 -13.47 0.07 -13.23
N ALA A 72 -12.35 0.18 -13.94
CA ALA A 72 -11.12 -0.46 -13.51
C ALA A 72 -10.65 0.25 -12.23
N ALA A 73 -10.21 -0.51 -11.25
CA ALA A 73 -9.75 0.02 -9.97
C ALA A 73 -8.66 -0.87 -9.37
N PHE A 74 -7.78 -0.26 -8.58
CA PHE A 74 -7.01 -0.97 -7.58
C PHE A 74 -7.91 -1.21 -6.36
N LEU A 75 -7.91 -2.43 -5.87
CA LEU A 75 -8.74 -2.86 -4.74
C LEU A 75 -7.95 -2.84 -3.43
N PRO A 76 -8.62 -2.78 -2.28
CA PRO A 76 -8.01 -2.95 -0.97
C PRO A 76 -7.41 -4.35 -0.86
N TRP A 77 -6.29 -4.47 -0.14
CA TRP A 77 -5.61 -5.74 0.04
C TRP A 77 -4.69 -5.72 1.28
N GLU A 78 -4.22 -6.90 1.68
CA GLU A 78 -3.33 -7.09 2.82
C GLU A 78 -2.14 -7.96 2.43
N THR A 79 -0.97 -7.60 2.94
CA THR A 79 0.30 -8.28 2.66
C THR A 79 1.12 -8.43 3.92
N THR A 80 2.11 -9.31 3.89
CA THR A 80 3.06 -9.49 4.98
C THR A 80 4.49 -9.52 4.47
N CYS A 81 5.35 -8.70 5.06
CA CYS A 81 6.78 -8.65 4.80
C CYS A 81 7.50 -9.37 5.94
N SER A 82 8.41 -10.28 5.62
CA SER A 82 9.11 -11.08 6.63
C SER A 82 10.61 -11.02 6.43
N TRP A 83 11.32 -10.75 7.52
CA TRP A 83 12.77 -10.78 7.61
C TRP A 83 13.20 -11.95 8.48
N THR A 84 14.32 -12.55 8.11
CA THR A 84 14.97 -13.60 8.88
C THR A 84 16.47 -13.32 8.88
N TRP A 85 17.11 -13.36 10.05
CA TRP A 85 18.54 -13.10 10.17
C TRP A 85 19.17 -13.95 11.27
N ASP A 86 20.48 -14.17 11.16
CA ASP A 86 21.22 -14.96 12.12
C ASP A 86 21.26 -14.27 13.49
N ARG A 87 20.96 -15.04 14.55
CA ARG A 87 20.99 -14.61 15.94
C ARG A 87 22.39 -14.33 16.48
N SER A 88 23.44 -14.85 15.84
CA SER A 88 24.82 -14.80 16.33
C SER A 88 25.31 -13.38 16.69
N SER A 89 24.74 -12.32 16.11
CA SER A 89 25.02 -10.94 16.47
C SER A 89 23.80 -10.02 16.29
N THR A 90 23.65 -9.03 17.16
CA THR A 90 22.68 -7.93 16.99
C THR A 90 23.02 -7.03 15.80
N SER A 91 24.27 -7.03 15.33
CA SER A 91 24.68 -6.35 14.09
C SER A 91 24.04 -6.94 12.84
N ASN A 92 23.42 -8.12 12.93
CA ASN A 92 22.77 -8.78 11.80
C ASN A 92 21.31 -8.35 11.61
N PHE A 93 20.81 -7.40 12.43
CA PHE A 93 19.48 -6.84 12.19
C PHE A 93 19.43 -6.25 10.77
N PRO A 94 18.44 -6.63 9.93
CA PRO A 94 18.51 -6.42 8.48
C PRO A 94 18.11 -4.98 8.09
N LEU A 95 18.83 -4.00 8.63
CA LEU A 95 18.70 -2.60 8.26
C LEU A 95 19.14 -2.39 6.80
N GLY A 96 18.40 -1.55 6.08
CA GLY A 96 18.65 -1.25 4.66
C GLY A 96 18.30 -2.38 3.70
N VAL A 97 17.79 -3.51 4.19
CA VAL A 97 17.35 -4.62 3.34
C VAL A 97 15.89 -4.39 2.94
N GLU A 98 15.70 -4.06 1.66
CA GLU A 98 14.38 -4.02 1.04
C GLU A 98 13.84 -5.44 0.86
N THR A 99 12.65 -5.68 1.40
CA THR A 99 11.98 -6.98 1.35
C THR A 99 10.65 -6.84 0.62
N LEU A 100 10.46 -7.70 -0.38
CA LEU A 100 9.18 -7.85 -1.06
C LEU A 100 8.16 -8.54 -0.14
N CYS A 101 6.99 -7.94 -0.01
CA CYS A 101 5.91 -8.45 0.83
C CYS A 101 5.07 -9.45 0.06
N SER A 102 4.62 -10.50 0.75
CA SER A 102 3.78 -11.55 0.18
C SER A 102 2.30 -11.27 0.49
N PRO A 103 1.42 -11.23 -0.53
CA PRO A 103 -0.01 -11.03 -0.32
C PRO A 103 -0.60 -12.17 0.53
N VAL A 104 -1.54 -11.85 1.42
CA VAL A 104 -2.19 -12.85 2.28
C VAL A 104 -3.16 -13.75 1.50
N ASP A 105 -3.73 -13.24 0.40
CA ASP A 105 -4.82 -13.86 -0.37
C ASP A 105 -4.48 -14.05 -1.86
N GLY A 106 -3.20 -13.94 -2.23
CA GLY A 106 -2.75 -14.08 -3.63
C GLY A 106 -3.12 -12.90 -4.54
N THR A 107 -3.52 -11.77 -3.97
CA THR A 107 -3.77 -10.52 -4.71
C THR A 107 -2.51 -9.92 -5.33
N LEU A 108 -2.72 -9.12 -6.39
CA LEU A 108 -1.65 -8.46 -7.14
C LEU A 108 -1.38 -7.07 -6.54
N GLY A 109 -0.25 -6.94 -5.85
CA GLY A 109 0.28 -5.66 -5.40
C GLY A 109 1.74 -5.82 -4.95
N ASN A 110 2.56 -4.80 -5.20
CA ASN A 110 3.97 -4.82 -4.87
C ASN A 110 4.22 -3.88 -3.70
N PHE A 111 3.99 -4.36 -2.48
CA PHE A 111 4.54 -3.72 -1.29
C PHE A 111 5.98 -4.17 -1.12
N THR A 112 6.81 -3.20 -0.80
CA THR A 112 8.18 -3.41 -0.32
C THR A 112 8.33 -2.69 1.00
N MET A 113 9.08 -3.28 1.90
CA MET A 113 9.43 -2.65 3.17
C MET A 113 10.92 -2.70 3.39
N THR A 114 11.48 -1.60 3.90
CA THR A 114 12.88 -1.49 4.30
C THR A 114 12.96 -1.03 5.75
N LEU A 115 13.70 -1.75 6.58
CA LEU A 115 13.99 -1.30 7.95
C LEU A 115 15.11 -0.26 7.88
N THR A 116 14.83 1.01 8.19
CA THR A 116 15.79 2.11 7.94
C THR A 116 16.56 2.56 9.16
N ARG A 117 15.97 2.42 10.34
CA ARG A 117 16.60 2.78 11.63
C ARG A 117 16.20 1.77 12.69
N GLY A 118 17.01 1.65 13.74
CA GLY A 118 16.70 0.81 14.90
C GLY A 118 17.91 0.10 15.49
N ILE A 119 17.75 -0.39 16.73
CA ILE A 119 18.78 -1.19 17.44
C ILE A 119 18.36 -2.68 17.51
N GLY A 120 17.15 -3.01 17.03
CA GLY A 120 16.66 -4.38 16.95
C GLY A 120 15.17 -4.47 16.70
N ASN A 121 14.60 -5.64 16.97
CA ASN A 121 13.22 -5.98 16.64
C ASN A 121 12.12 -5.30 17.48
N SER A 122 12.46 -4.41 18.41
CA SER A 122 11.50 -3.67 19.25
C SER A 122 11.65 -2.15 19.19
N ASP A 123 12.57 -1.65 18.36
CA ASP A 123 12.78 -0.22 18.14
C ASP A 123 13.33 -0.08 16.73
N PHE A 124 12.44 0.17 15.78
CA PHE A 124 12.80 0.35 14.38
C PHE A 124 11.84 1.28 13.65
N THR A 125 12.36 1.86 12.56
CA THR A 125 11.61 2.61 11.57
C THR A 125 11.50 1.76 10.31
N VAL A 126 10.31 1.69 9.74
CA VAL A 126 10.03 1.01 8.48
C VAL A 126 9.66 2.04 7.41
N ASN A 127 10.32 1.94 6.26
CA ASN A 127 9.93 2.65 5.04
C ASN A 127 9.15 1.67 4.19
N ILE A 128 7.96 2.09 3.80
CA ILE A 128 6.96 1.28 3.14
C ILE A 128 6.72 1.90 1.77
N LYS A 129 6.84 1.09 0.73
CA LYS A 129 6.58 1.52 -0.64
C LYS A 129 5.59 0.57 -1.28
N GLU A 130 4.51 1.13 -1.80
CA GLU A 130 3.53 0.41 -2.60
C GLU A 130 3.66 0.82 -4.05
N THR A 131 3.82 -0.16 -4.94
CA THR A 131 3.70 0.05 -6.38
C THR A 131 2.50 -0.72 -6.92
N LYS A 132 1.54 0.02 -7.46
CA LYS A 132 0.35 -0.50 -8.12
C LYS A 132 0.46 -0.25 -9.61
N GLU A 133 0.36 -1.32 -10.39
CA GLU A 133 0.43 -1.24 -11.84
C GLU A 133 -0.66 -2.10 -12.48
N VAL A 134 -1.37 -1.54 -13.46
CA VAL A 134 -2.28 -2.30 -14.32
C VAL A 134 -2.36 -1.68 -15.70
N THR A 135 -2.47 -2.53 -16.73
CA THR A 135 -2.77 -2.07 -18.08
C THR A 135 -4.23 -2.34 -18.38
N VAL A 136 -4.96 -1.30 -18.79
CA VAL A 136 -6.39 -1.39 -19.13
C VAL A 136 -6.59 -0.72 -20.48
N PHE A 137 -7.11 -1.48 -21.46
CA PHE A 137 -7.28 -1.02 -22.86
C PHE A 137 -6.02 -0.37 -23.46
N ALA A 138 -4.86 -1.02 -23.31
CA ALA A 138 -3.56 -0.55 -23.76
C ALA A 138 -3.04 0.73 -23.07
N THR A 139 -3.76 1.29 -22.10
CA THR A 139 -3.27 2.37 -21.23
C THR A 139 -2.68 1.78 -19.96
N ARG A 140 -1.41 2.09 -19.69
CA ARG A 140 -0.71 1.69 -18.46
C ARG A 140 -0.99 2.70 -17.35
N TYR A 141 -1.46 2.19 -16.22
CA TYR A 141 -1.68 2.97 -14.99
C TYR A 141 -0.66 2.54 -13.96
N VAL A 142 0.12 3.49 -13.45
CA VAL A 142 1.09 3.26 -12.37
C VAL A 142 0.82 4.25 -11.24
N ARG A 143 0.76 3.75 -10.01
CA ARG A 143 0.72 4.57 -8.79
C ARG A 143 1.81 4.06 -7.86
N VAL A 144 2.66 4.97 -7.39
CA VAL A 144 3.67 4.68 -6.37
C VAL A 144 3.34 5.52 -5.15
N PHE A 145 3.27 4.85 -4.02
CA PHE A 145 3.05 5.45 -2.72
C PHE A 145 4.23 5.13 -1.82
N ASP A 146 4.68 6.11 -1.06
CA ASP A 146 5.74 5.96 -0.07
C ASP A 146 5.22 6.39 1.30
N ALA A 147 5.69 5.71 2.36
CA ALA A 147 5.41 6.07 3.73
C ALA A 147 6.58 5.71 4.64
N GLU A 148 6.70 6.39 5.78
CA GLU A 148 7.67 6.07 6.82
C GLU A 148 6.94 6.00 8.18
N LYS A 149 7.21 4.96 8.96
CA LYS A 149 6.64 4.79 10.31
C LYS A 149 7.68 4.28 11.29
N THR A 150 7.83 5.00 12.40
CA THR A 150 8.57 4.51 13.57
C THR A 150 7.62 3.75 14.48
N LEU A 151 7.99 2.54 14.91
CA LEU A 151 7.11 1.63 15.65
C LEU A 151 7.51 1.44 17.13
N LYS A 152 8.44 2.24 17.64
CA LYS A 152 8.99 2.05 18.99
C LYS A 152 7.93 2.11 20.10
N GLU A 153 6.96 3.01 19.98
CA GLU A 153 5.95 3.25 21.01
C GLU A 153 4.75 2.30 20.88
N GLU A 154 4.57 1.75 19.69
CA GLU A 154 3.48 0.86 19.31
C GLU A 154 3.81 -0.63 19.51
N LEU A 155 5.05 -0.95 19.89
CA LEU A 155 5.52 -2.32 20.11
C LEU A 155 5.76 -2.61 21.58
N TYR A 156 5.36 -3.80 22.02
CA TYR A 156 5.81 -4.37 23.27
C TYR A 156 6.64 -5.62 23.05
N LYS A 157 7.58 -5.83 23.97
CA LYS A 157 8.46 -6.99 23.99
C LYS A 157 8.23 -7.80 25.27
N ILE A 158 7.91 -9.08 25.12
CA ILE A 158 7.87 -10.02 26.24
C ILE A 158 9.06 -10.95 26.12
N CYS A 159 9.81 -11.12 27.21
CA CYS A 159 10.87 -12.12 27.30
C CYS A 159 10.57 -13.14 28.39
N GLY A 160 10.64 -14.43 28.05
CA GLY A 160 10.57 -15.54 29.00
C GLY A 160 11.92 -15.81 29.66
N ARG A 161 11.91 -16.60 30.75
CA ARG A 161 13.12 -17.00 31.49
C ARG A 161 14.15 -17.77 30.65
N SER A 162 13.72 -18.39 29.56
CA SER A 162 14.55 -19.10 28.58
C SER A 162 15.31 -18.18 27.62
N GLY A 163 15.20 -16.85 27.77
CA GLY A 163 15.84 -15.87 26.87
C GLY A 163 15.15 -15.76 25.51
N VAL A 164 13.97 -16.38 25.37
CA VAL A 164 13.06 -16.18 24.23
C VAL A 164 12.30 -14.90 24.46
N CYS A 165 12.37 -13.99 23.50
CA CYS A 165 11.62 -12.77 23.43
C CYS A 165 10.71 -12.81 22.21
N SER A 166 9.48 -12.35 22.38
CA SER A 166 8.56 -12.00 21.29
C SER A 166 8.31 -10.50 21.28
N VAL A 167 8.04 -9.95 20.11
CA VAL A 167 7.62 -8.57 19.90
C VAL A 167 6.33 -8.55 19.13
N GLN A 168 5.41 -7.66 19.53
CA GLN A 168 4.12 -7.49 18.88
C GLN A 168 3.54 -6.10 19.15
N LEU A 169 2.47 -5.74 18.44
CA LEU A 169 1.75 -4.49 18.63
C LEU A 169 1.11 -4.40 20.03
N VAL A 170 1.15 -3.21 20.63
CA VAL A 170 0.56 -2.88 21.95
C VAL A 170 -0.95 -2.85 21.89
N ASP A 171 -1.51 -2.08 20.95
CA ASP A 171 -2.94 -1.85 20.88
C ASP A 171 -3.38 -1.63 19.43
N GLY A 172 -4.15 -2.59 18.92
CA GLY A 172 -4.78 -2.52 17.60
C GLY A 172 -3.85 -2.30 16.41
N PRO A 173 -4.44 -2.05 15.22
CA PRO A 173 -3.70 -1.64 14.04
C PRO A 173 -3.11 -0.23 14.18
N VAL A 174 -1.95 0.00 13.56
CA VAL A 174 -1.26 1.29 13.58
C VAL A 174 -1.42 1.98 12.23
N GLU A 175 -1.95 3.19 12.23
CA GLU A 175 -2.10 3.99 11.01
C GLU A 175 -0.74 4.49 10.50
N VAL A 176 -0.60 4.46 9.18
CA VAL A 176 0.58 4.91 8.44
C VAL A 176 0.13 5.82 7.31
N GLN A 177 0.59 7.06 7.32
CA GLN A 177 0.21 8.02 6.31
C GLN A 177 1.09 7.88 5.07
N GLN A 178 0.47 7.52 3.94
CA GLN A 178 1.15 7.44 2.66
C GLN A 178 1.11 8.75 1.87
N GLU A 179 2.15 8.96 1.07
CA GLU A 179 2.30 10.03 0.10
C GLU A 179 2.33 9.43 -1.31
N LEU A 180 1.54 9.99 -2.24
CA LEU A 180 1.58 9.60 -3.65
C LEU A 180 2.80 10.27 -4.32
N THR A 181 3.81 9.48 -4.65
CA THR A 181 5.08 9.97 -5.23
C THR A 181 5.13 9.84 -6.75
N GLU A 182 4.40 8.88 -7.33
CA GLU A 182 4.31 8.72 -8.79
C GLU A 182 2.88 8.40 -9.24
N SER A 183 2.46 9.01 -10.36
CA SER A 183 1.13 8.81 -10.93
C SER A 183 1.16 8.91 -12.46
N ILE A 184 1.11 7.76 -13.14
CA ILE A 184 1.07 7.65 -14.61
C ILE A 184 -0.32 7.21 -15.09
N GLY A 185 -0.79 7.79 -16.21
CA GLY A 185 -2.10 7.46 -16.78
C GLY A 185 -3.23 8.17 -16.03
N SER A 186 -3.07 9.47 -15.76
CA SER A 186 -4.15 10.24 -15.14
C SER A 186 -5.26 10.53 -16.15
N CYS A 187 -6.48 10.79 -15.68
CA CYS A 187 -7.60 11.22 -16.53
C CYS A 187 -7.31 12.51 -17.32
N LYS A 188 -6.26 13.27 -16.98
CA LYS A 188 -5.86 14.47 -17.73
C LYS A 188 -5.12 14.13 -19.03
N ASP A 189 -4.56 12.93 -19.15
CA ASP A 189 -3.63 12.57 -20.23
C ASP A 189 -4.29 11.77 -21.37
N VAL A 190 -5.55 11.35 -21.22
CA VAL A 190 -6.24 10.51 -22.20
C VAL A 190 -7.27 11.33 -22.98
N SER A 191 -6.94 11.64 -24.24
CA SER A 191 -7.76 12.47 -25.15
C SER A 191 -8.96 11.73 -25.76
N ILE A 192 -9.08 10.42 -25.55
CA ILE A 192 -10.14 9.59 -26.16
C ILE A 192 -10.82 8.77 -25.07
N GLY A 193 -12.11 9.07 -24.82
CA GLY A 193 -12.95 8.32 -23.87
C GLY A 193 -12.85 8.81 -22.44
N GLY A 194 -12.90 10.14 -22.23
CA GLY A 194 -12.84 10.81 -20.94
C GLY A 194 -13.51 10.04 -19.79
N CYS A 195 -12.84 10.05 -18.64
CA CYS A 195 -13.40 9.59 -17.37
C CYS A 195 -14.77 10.27 -17.12
#